data_AF-A0A1W9LQ18-F1
#
_entry.id   AF-A0A1W9LQ18-F1
#
_cell.length_a   1.000
_cell.length_b   1.000
_cell.length_c   1.000
_cell.angle_alpha   90.00
_cell.angle_beta   90.00
_cell.angle_gamma   90.00
#
_symmetry.space_group_name_H-M   'P 1'
#
loop_
_entity.id
_entity.type
_entity.pdbx_description
1 polymer ?
#
loop_
_entity_poly.entity_id
_entity_poly.type
_entity_poly.pdbx_seq_one_letter_code
_entity_poly.pdbx_strand_id
1 'polypeptide(L)'
;MSEKKWQDRIWLFCEGEYKDFEGIPCRYYIRSDRACQLLRAQKTEKFWKKCRLNSVEVIYRAVNRYLIVFKKKYHSLPIDEHEDIDFAEIIGHLKKQTLKKDTLISWISYVNTTVFRAVRHYLYIKYGIAEKRACGNCTAFPESPPYICASKGEKKKKTDPPCESYKLKLPSIIIAVSLNEKIDIPDPSSENKEEEFGNDQMSCIIDLLIARMKQEAPKSKKREVCKRQYELFVAFLHELSEIEPEADLKDMIKQRADMIKKLAQKFKFDEKTVRRDIQDIREFLKEKMSLCLKKGFFYRQGGDKDE
;
A
#
# COMPACT_ATOMS: atom_id res chain seq x y z
N MET A 1 -6.55 -13.89 7.80
CA MET A 1 -7.11 -14.16 6.45
C MET A 1 -7.47 -15.62 6.43
N SER A 2 -8.74 -15.96 6.27
CA SER A 2 -9.22 -17.34 6.33
C SER A 2 -8.77 -18.14 5.10
N GLU A 3 -8.64 -19.45 5.25
CA GLU A 3 -8.29 -20.40 4.18
C GLU A 3 -9.25 -20.33 2.98
N LYS A 4 -10.51 -19.95 3.25
CA LYS A 4 -11.57 -19.74 2.24
C LYS A 4 -11.22 -18.64 1.22
N LYS A 5 -10.77 -17.46 1.68
CA LYS A 5 -10.36 -16.33 0.81
C LYS A 5 -9.18 -16.66 -0.11
N TRP A 6 -8.40 -17.68 0.23
CA TRP A 6 -7.25 -18.12 -0.56
C TRP A 6 -7.64 -19.13 -1.64
N GLN A 7 -8.60 -20.00 -1.35
CA GLN A 7 -9.19 -20.90 -2.34
C GLN A 7 -9.85 -20.08 -3.46
N ASP A 8 -10.51 -18.97 -3.10
CA ASP A 8 -11.14 -18.05 -4.05
C ASP A 8 -10.13 -17.49 -5.07
N ARG A 9 -8.88 -17.21 -4.67
CA ARG A 9 -7.86 -16.69 -5.61
C ARG A 9 -7.31 -17.74 -6.57
N ILE A 10 -7.17 -18.99 -6.12
CA ILE A 10 -6.78 -20.08 -7.04
C ILE A 10 -7.90 -20.31 -8.05
N TRP A 11 -9.14 -20.37 -7.60
CA TRP A 11 -10.31 -20.54 -8.43
C TRP A 11 -10.43 -19.41 -9.48
N LEU A 12 -10.40 -18.14 -9.04
CA LEU A 12 -10.49 -16.97 -9.93
C LEU A 12 -9.38 -16.93 -10.99
N PHE A 13 -8.12 -17.02 -10.60
CA PHE A 13 -7.00 -16.76 -11.53
C PHE A 13 -6.45 -18.03 -12.19
N CYS A 14 -6.33 -19.12 -11.44
CA CYS A 14 -5.72 -20.36 -11.94
C CYS A 14 -6.75 -21.26 -12.62
N GLU A 15 -8.00 -21.31 -12.15
CA GLU A 15 -9.05 -22.11 -12.78
C GLU A 15 -9.78 -21.37 -13.91
N GLY A 16 -9.61 -20.05 -13.99
CA GLY A 16 -10.06 -19.24 -15.13
C GLY A 16 -11.41 -18.57 -14.93
N GLU A 17 -11.89 -18.50 -13.70
CA GLU A 17 -13.24 -18.02 -13.36
C GLU A 17 -13.36 -16.50 -13.35
N TYR A 18 -12.23 -15.79 -13.43
CA TYR A 18 -12.22 -14.36 -13.72
C TYR A 18 -12.76 -14.10 -15.13
N LYS A 19 -13.60 -13.07 -15.30
CA LYS A 19 -14.31 -12.77 -16.56
C LYS A 19 -13.40 -12.76 -17.78
N ASP A 20 -12.20 -12.18 -17.64
CA ASP A 20 -11.22 -12.05 -18.73
C ASP A 20 -10.56 -13.37 -19.15
N PHE A 21 -10.74 -14.45 -18.38
CA PHE A 21 -10.19 -15.76 -18.70
C PHE A 21 -11.22 -16.74 -19.28
N GLU A 22 -12.50 -16.37 -19.33
CA GLU A 22 -13.58 -17.13 -20.00
C GLU A 22 -13.65 -18.61 -19.56
N GLY A 23 -13.38 -18.91 -18.29
CA GLY A 23 -13.35 -20.28 -17.76
C GLY A 23 -12.13 -21.10 -18.21
N ILE A 24 -11.17 -20.50 -18.92
CA ILE A 24 -9.97 -21.18 -19.43
C ILE A 24 -8.93 -21.26 -18.31
N PRO A 25 -8.55 -22.45 -17.84
CA PRO A 25 -7.58 -22.60 -16.77
C PRO A 25 -6.18 -22.14 -17.20
N CYS A 26 -5.39 -21.70 -16.23
CA CYS A 26 -4.00 -21.34 -16.48
C CYS A 26 -3.21 -22.59 -16.93
N ARG A 27 -2.54 -22.51 -18.07
CA ARG A 27 -1.72 -23.62 -18.61
C ARG A 27 -0.62 -24.14 -17.69
N TYR A 28 -0.23 -23.34 -16.69
CA TYR A 28 0.79 -23.71 -15.70
C TYR A 28 0.21 -24.21 -14.39
N TYR A 29 -1.12 -24.25 -14.26
CA TYR A 29 -1.80 -24.73 -13.06
C TYR A 29 -2.01 -26.24 -13.15
N ILE A 30 -1.64 -26.94 -12.09
CA ILE A 30 -1.83 -28.37 -11.94
C ILE A 30 -3.03 -28.58 -11.01
N ARG A 31 -4.16 -29.01 -11.57
CA ARG A 31 -5.42 -29.17 -10.80
C ARG A 31 -5.32 -30.21 -9.69
N SER A 32 -4.58 -31.30 -9.90
CA SER A 32 -4.53 -32.44 -8.97
C SER A 32 -3.97 -32.07 -7.59
N ASP A 33 -3.03 -31.13 -7.53
CA ASP A 33 -2.36 -30.72 -6.28
C ASP A 33 -2.42 -29.20 -6.04
N ARG A 34 -3.18 -28.48 -6.87
CA ARG A 34 -3.34 -27.02 -6.86
C ARG A 34 -2.01 -26.26 -6.93
N ALA A 35 -1.00 -26.83 -7.59
CA ALA A 35 0.32 -26.23 -7.73
C ALA A 35 0.49 -25.43 -9.03
N CYS A 36 1.53 -24.60 -9.06
CA CYS A 36 1.98 -23.92 -10.27
C CYS A 36 3.28 -24.56 -10.77
N GLN A 37 3.28 -25.06 -12.01
CA GLN A 37 4.46 -25.65 -12.67
C GLN A 37 5.68 -24.71 -12.65
N LEU A 38 5.47 -23.41 -12.81
CA LEU A 38 6.56 -22.43 -12.83
C LEU A 38 7.17 -22.22 -11.45
N LEU A 39 6.34 -22.19 -10.40
CA LEU A 39 6.82 -22.11 -9.01
C LEU A 39 7.49 -23.42 -8.59
N ARG A 40 6.92 -24.57 -8.98
CA ARG A 40 7.50 -25.90 -8.76
C ARG A 40 8.89 -26.02 -9.35
N ALA A 41 9.05 -25.57 -10.59
CA ALA A 41 10.33 -25.56 -11.28
C ALA A 41 11.28 -24.44 -10.81
N GLN A 42 10.91 -23.65 -9.80
CA GLN A 42 11.65 -22.47 -9.31
C GLN A 42 12.00 -21.47 -10.43
N LYS A 43 11.17 -21.40 -11.48
CA LYS A 43 11.34 -20.49 -12.62
C LYS A 43 10.69 -19.15 -12.30
N THR A 44 11.17 -18.47 -11.25
CA THR A 44 10.56 -17.24 -10.72
C THR A 44 10.40 -16.18 -11.82
N GLU A 45 11.42 -15.87 -12.60
CA GLU A 45 11.31 -14.88 -13.69
C GLU A 45 10.20 -15.20 -14.70
N LYS A 46 10.06 -16.47 -15.11
CA LYS A 46 8.99 -16.89 -16.01
C LYS A 46 7.64 -16.81 -15.32
N PHE A 47 7.56 -17.14 -14.03
CA PHE A 47 6.36 -16.95 -13.23
C PHE A 47 5.95 -15.47 -13.22
N TRP A 48 6.85 -14.54 -12.91
CA TRP A 48 6.55 -13.10 -12.92
C TRP A 48 6.02 -12.61 -14.27
N LYS A 49 6.57 -13.10 -15.39
CA LYS A 49 6.14 -12.72 -16.74
C LYS A 49 4.84 -13.38 -17.21
N LYS A 50 4.45 -14.51 -16.63
CA LYS A 50 3.32 -15.34 -17.09
C LYS A 50 2.23 -15.55 -16.04
N CYS A 51 2.40 -14.98 -14.85
CA CYS A 51 1.39 -14.99 -13.81
C CYS A 51 0.19 -14.18 -14.29
N ARG A 52 -0.99 -14.79 -14.28
CA ARG A 52 -2.25 -14.10 -14.58
C ARG A 52 -2.62 -13.05 -13.54
N LEU A 53 -2.09 -13.20 -12.33
CA LEU A 53 -2.22 -12.21 -11.28
C LEU A 53 -1.12 -11.16 -11.45
N ASN A 54 -1.50 -9.89 -11.61
CA ASN A 54 -0.56 -8.79 -11.71
C ASN A 54 0.29 -8.73 -10.42
N SER A 55 1.54 -9.16 -10.52
CA SER A 55 2.38 -9.36 -9.34
C SER A 55 2.79 -8.04 -8.69
N VAL A 56 2.91 -6.97 -9.47
CA VAL A 56 3.17 -5.61 -8.97
C VAL A 56 1.97 -5.11 -8.18
N GLU A 57 0.77 -5.31 -8.70
CA GLU A 57 -0.46 -4.94 -8.02
C GLU A 57 -0.63 -5.67 -6.67
N VAL A 58 -0.25 -6.95 -6.59
CA VAL A 58 -0.28 -7.71 -5.33
C VAL A 58 0.66 -7.09 -4.29
N ILE A 59 1.87 -6.68 -4.70
CA ILE A 59 2.81 -5.98 -3.81
C ILE A 59 2.21 -4.65 -3.37
N TYR A 60 1.71 -3.85 -4.30
CA TYR A 60 1.12 -2.53 -4.03
C TYR A 60 -0.02 -2.61 -3.02
N ARG A 61 -0.97 -3.53 -3.25
CA ARG A 61 -2.08 -3.79 -2.32
C ARG A 61 -1.57 -4.23 -0.94
N ALA A 62 -0.52 -5.04 -0.88
CA ALA A 62 0.09 -5.44 0.39
C ALA A 62 0.75 -4.27 1.11
N VAL A 63 1.46 -3.39 0.39
CA VAL A 63 2.12 -2.20 0.95
C VAL A 63 1.09 -1.30 1.59
N ASN A 64 0.06 -0.90 0.83
CA ASN A 64 -1.01 -0.03 1.32
C ASN A 64 -1.73 -0.64 2.52
N ARG A 65 -2.04 -1.94 2.46
CA ARG A 65 -2.65 -2.65 3.59
C ARG A 65 -1.80 -2.51 4.85
N TYR A 66 -0.49 -2.72 4.75
CA TYR A 66 0.38 -2.64 5.92
C TYR A 66 0.61 -1.21 6.40
N LEU A 67 0.72 -0.22 5.50
CA LEU A 67 0.75 1.20 5.89
C LEU A 67 -0.50 1.60 6.68
N ILE A 68 -1.70 1.20 6.23
CA ILE A 68 -2.95 1.43 6.96
C ILE A 68 -2.94 0.75 8.34
N VAL A 69 -2.47 -0.50 8.42
CA VAL A 69 -2.34 -1.23 9.69
C VAL A 69 -1.38 -0.50 10.65
N PHE A 70 -0.24 -0.03 10.15
CA PHE A 70 0.73 0.70 10.96
C PHE A 70 0.21 2.08 11.38
N LYS A 71 -0.44 2.82 10.48
CA LYS A 71 -1.10 4.10 10.77
C LYS A 71 -2.13 3.99 11.88
N LYS A 72 -3.02 2.99 11.80
CA LYS A 72 -4.00 2.71 12.86
C LYS A 72 -3.34 2.36 14.20
N LYS A 73 -2.27 1.56 14.15
CA LYS A 73 -1.56 1.11 15.35
C LYS A 73 -0.73 2.21 16.02
N TYR A 74 -0.15 3.11 15.24
CA TYR A 74 0.72 4.18 15.69
C TYR A 74 0.10 5.54 15.34
N HIS A 75 -1.09 5.81 15.89
CA HIS A 75 -1.91 6.99 15.57
C HIS A 75 -1.22 8.34 15.84
N SER A 76 -0.22 8.37 16.72
CA SER A 76 0.58 9.57 17.02
C SER A 76 1.67 9.86 15.97
N LEU A 77 1.97 8.91 15.08
CA LEU A 77 2.96 9.08 14.03
C LEU A 77 2.28 9.52 12.73
N PRO A 78 2.88 10.45 11.96
CA PRO A 78 2.33 10.94 10.71
C PRO A 78 2.58 9.96 9.56
N ILE A 79 2.14 8.71 9.71
CA ILE A 79 2.29 7.67 8.69
C ILE A 79 1.32 7.95 7.54
N ASP A 80 1.87 8.23 6.37
CA ASP A 80 1.10 8.44 5.15
C ASP A 80 0.75 7.09 4.49
N GLU A 81 -0.31 7.05 3.68
CA GLU A 81 -0.59 5.94 2.76
C GLU A 81 0.31 6.02 1.50
N HIS A 82 0.97 7.16 1.29
CA HIS A 82 1.90 7.42 0.19
C HIS A 82 3.37 7.44 0.63
N GLU A 83 3.73 6.64 1.64
CA GLU A 83 5.14 6.47 2.02
C GLU A 83 5.96 5.92 0.86
N ASP A 84 7.19 6.42 0.70
CA ASP A 84 8.10 6.08 -0.38
C ASP A 84 8.79 4.72 -0.12
N ILE A 85 7.99 3.66 -0.17
CA ILE A 85 8.47 2.29 0.01
C ILE A 85 9.21 1.85 -1.26
N ASP A 86 10.45 1.38 -1.12
CA ASP A 86 11.23 0.88 -2.25
C ASP A 86 10.66 -0.43 -2.81
N PHE A 87 9.84 -0.30 -3.86
CA PHE A 87 9.27 -1.44 -4.57
C PHE A 87 10.32 -2.25 -5.32
N ALA A 88 11.39 -1.61 -5.80
CA ALA A 88 12.45 -2.29 -6.54
C ALA A 88 13.22 -3.26 -5.62
N GLU A 89 13.50 -2.84 -4.39
CA GLU A 89 14.10 -3.70 -3.36
C GLU A 89 13.20 -4.90 -3.03
N ILE A 90 11.89 -4.66 -2.81
CA ILE A 90 10.92 -5.72 -2.53
C ILE A 90 10.89 -6.73 -3.68
N ILE A 91 10.75 -6.27 -4.93
CA ILE A 91 10.73 -7.14 -6.11
C ILE A 91 12.05 -7.91 -6.24
N GLY A 92 13.18 -7.25 -6.01
CA GLY A 92 14.50 -7.86 -6.00
C GLY A 92 14.60 -9.02 -5.01
N HIS A 93 14.12 -8.83 -3.78
CA HIS A 93 14.05 -9.89 -2.78
C HIS A 93 13.11 -11.03 -3.18
N LEU A 94 11.94 -10.71 -3.72
CA LEU A 94 10.97 -11.71 -4.13
C LEU A 94 11.45 -12.58 -5.30
N LYS A 95 12.22 -12.01 -6.24
CA LYS A 95 12.79 -12.75 -7.38
C LYS A 95 13.88 -13.74 -6.97
N LYS A 96 14.67 -13.41 -5.94
CA LYS A 96 15.80 -14.22 -5.43
C LYS A 96 15.36 -15.38 -4.55
N GLN A 97 14.14 -15.35 -4.02
CA GLN A 97 13.68 -16.34 -3.05
C GLN A 97 13.26 -17.66 -3.73
N THR A 98 13.71 -18.77 -3.16
CA THR A 98 13.14 -20.10 -3.42
C THR A 98 11.93 -20.35 -2.52
N LEU A 99 10.78 -20.66 -3.11
CA LEU A 99 9.59 -21.00 -2.34
C LEU A 99 9.65 -22.47 -1.87
N LYS A 100 9.32 -22.71 -0.59
CA LYS A 100 9.21 -24.06 -0.04
C LYS A 100 8.00 -24.84 -0.57
N LYS A 101 6.95 -24.11 -0.92
CA LYS A 101 5.71 -24.63 -1.49
C LYS A 101 5.46 -23.92 -2.80
N ASP A 102 5.03 -24.69 -3.79
CA ASP A 102 4.88 -24.31 -5.19
C ASP A 102 3.46 -23.84 -5.55
N THR A 103 2.69 -23.41 -4.55
CA THR A 103 1.33 -22.92 -4.72
C THR A 103 1.27 -21.40 -4.80
N LEU A 104 0.27 -20.87 -5.51
CA LEU A 104 0.04 -19.42 -5.59
C LEU A 104 -0.17 -18.81 -4.19
N ILE A 105 -0.87 -19.52 -3.31
CA ILE A 105 -1.11 -19.10 -1.91
C ILE A 105 0.21 -18.91 -1.17
N SER A 106 1.14 -19.84 -1.34
CA SER A 106 2.45 -19.79 -0.70
C SER A 106 3.27 -18.60 -1.20
N TRP A 107 3.19 -18.31 -2.50
CA TRP A 107 3.79 -17.11 -3.08
C TRP A 107 3.17 -15.83 -2.51
N ILE A 108 1.83 -15.69 -2.46
CA ILE A 108 1.19 -14.47 -1.92
C ILE A 108 1.47 -14.31 -0.42
N SER A 109 1.48 -15.40 0.36
CA SER A 109 1.87 -15.37 1.77
C SER A 109 3.30 -14.85 1.95
N TYR A 110 4.19 -15.29 1.06
CA TYR A 110 5.56 -14.81 1.04
C TYR A 110 5.66 -13.33 0.65
N VAL A 111 4.93 -12.87 -0.37
CA VAL A 111 4.82 -11.44 -0.72
C VAL A 111 4.38 -10.60 0.48
N ASN A 112 3.31 -11.01 1.16
CA ASN A 112 2.82 -10.31 2.35
C ASN A 112 3.90 -10.21 3.44
N THR A 113 4.65 -11.29 3.68
CA THR A 113 5.69 -11.32 4.70
C THR A 113 6.85 -10.39 4.34
N THR A 114 7.30 -10.41 3.08
CA THR A 114 8.38 -9.55 2.59
C THR A 114 7.97 -8.08 2.65
N VAL A 115 6.78 -7.76 2.15
CA VAL A 115 6.24 -6.38 2.17
C VAL A 115 6.08 -5.87 3.60
N PHE A 116 5.52 -6.69 4.50
CA PHE A 116 5.41 -6.31 5.91
C PHE A 116 6.76 -5.93 6.52
N ARG A 117 7.80 -6.71 6.24
CA ARG A 117 9.17 -6.45 6.72
C ARG A 117 9.72 -5.16 6.13
N ALA A 118 9.57 -4.94 4.82
CA ALA A 118 10.03 -3.74 4.15
C ALA A 118 9.34 -2.48 4.67
N VAL A 119 8.00 -2.46 4.72
CA VAL A 119 7.21 -1.34 5.27
C VAL A 119 7.62 -1.06 6.71
N ARG A 120 7.77 -2.10 7.53
CA ARG A 120 8.20 -1.93 8.91
C ARG A 120 9.60 -1.34 9.02
N HIS A 121 10.55 -1.86 8.24
CA HIS A 121 11.94 -1.41 8.24
C HIS A 121 12.04 0.07 7.86
N TYR A 122 11.32 0.47 6.80
CA TYR A 122 11.19 1.86 6.41
C TYR A 122 10.65 2.74 7.55
N LEU A 123 9.55 2.33 8.20
CA LEU A 123 8.97 3.09 9.30
C LEU A 123 9.86 3.12 10.56
N TYR A 124 10.69 2.09 10.77
CA TYR A 124 11.69 2.09 11.83
C TYR A 124 12.77 3.15 11.57
N ILE A 125 13.32 3.19 10.35
CA ILE A 125 14.33 4.19 9.97
C ILE A 125 13.75 5.60 10.07
N LYS A 126 12.53 5.81 9.53
CA LYS A 126 11.93 7.14 9.41
C LYS A 126 11.37 7.67 10.73
N TYR A 127 10.69 6.84 11.50
CA TYR A 127 9.91 7.27 12.67
C TYR A 127 10.34 6.60 13.97
N GLY A 128 11.37 5.75 13.95
CA GLY A 128 11.83 5.03 15.14
C GLY A 128 10.83 4.00 15.65
N ILE A 129 9.87 3.54 14.83
CA ILE A 129 8.92 2.50 15.23
C ILE A 129 9.70 1.25 15.60
N ALA A 130 9.63 0.85 16.88
CA ALA A 130 10.35 -0.29 17.38
C ALA A 130 10.22 -1.49 16.44
N GLU A 131 11.35 -1.96 15.92
CA GLU A 131 11.42 -3.22 15.24
C GLU A 131 10.95 -4.27 16.25
N LYS A 132 9.79 -4.91 16.04
CA LYS A 132 9.43 -6.14 16.78
C LYS A 132 10.41 -7.14 16.21
N ARG A 133 11.61 -7.13 16.75
CA ARG A 133 12.26 -8.38 17.08
C ARG A 133 11.23 -9.08 17.95
N ALA A 134 10.87 -10.32 17.62
CA ALA A 134 10.29 -11.16 18.63
C ALA A 134 11.31 -11.17 19.78
N CYS A 135 11.11 -10.33 20.78
CA CYS A 135 11.94 -10.31 21.97
C CYS A 135 11.55 -11.54 22.79
N GLY A 136 11.97 -12.70 22.30
CA GLY A 136 12.27 -13.82 23.17
C GLY A 136 13.63 -13.63 23.85
N ASN A 137 14.54 -12.85 23.24
CA ASN A 137 15.94 -12.71 23.66
C ASN A 137 16.39 -11.25 23.46
N CYS A 138 16.76 -10.57 24.54
CA CYS A 138 17.53 -9.33 24.50
C CYS A 138 18.88 -9.57 23.78
N THR A 139 19.46 -8.56 23.12
CA THR A 139 20.78 -8.66 22.44
C THR A 139 21.94 -9.00 23.37
N ALA A 140 21.72 -8.99 24.68
CA ALA A 140 22.66 -9.45 25.71
C ALA A 140 22.48 -10.93 26.09
N PHE A 141 21.56 -11.68 25.46
CA PHE A 141 21.39 -13.11 25.75
C PHE A 141 22.26 -13.95 24.81
N PRO A 142 23.24 -14.72 25.33
CA PRO A 142 23.99 -15.68 24.53
C PRO A 142 23.04 -16.74 23.94
N GLU A 143 23.36 -17.24 22.75
CA GLU A 143 22.49 -18.16 21.98
C GLU A 143 22.25 -19.53 22.66
N SER A 144 23.01 -19.86 23.72
CA SER A 144 22.85 -21.08 24.50
C SER A 144 23.03 -20.84 26.01
N PRO A 145 22.26 -21.54 26.88
CA PRO A 145 22.43 -21.44 28.33
C PRO A 145 23.81 -21.96 28.80
N PRO A 146 24.30 -21.50 29.97
CA PRO A 146 23.58 -20.67 30.94
C PRO A 146 23.60 -19.17 30.60
N TYR A 147 22.47 -18.49 30.84
CA TYR A 147 22.40 -17.04 30.71
C TYR A 147 23.03 -16.41 31.95
N ILE A 148 24.17 -15.73 31.81
CA ILE A 148 24.89 -15.15 32.95
C ILE A 148 24.56 -13.65 33.03
N CYS A 149 24.10 -13.20 34.20
CA CYS A 149 23.85 -11.79 34.47
C CYS A 149 25.20 -11.04 34.48
N ALA A 150 25.42 -10.13 33.53
CA ALA A 150 26.70 -9.43 33.40
C ALA A 150 27.08 -8.57 34.61
N SER A 151 26.09 -8.09 35.39
CA SER A 151 26.32 -7.26 36.58
C SER A 151 26.49 -8.06 37.87
N LYS A 152 25.98 -9.29 37.94
CA LYS A 152 26.01 -10.13 39.17
C LYS A 152 26.76 -11.45 39.02
N GLY A 153 27.08 -11.89 37.80
CA GLY A 153 27.67 -13.20 37.51
C GLY A 153 26.73 -14.39 37.69
N GLU A 154 25.46 -14.17 38.03
CA GLU A 154 24.49 -15.23 38.34
C GLU A 154 23.93 -15.90 37.08
N LYS A 155 23.72 -17.22 37.13
CA LYS A 155 23.03 -17.97 36.08
C LYS A 155 21.52 -17.80 36.21
N LYS A 156 20.87 -17.35 35.14
CA LYS A 156 19.42 -17.16 35.01
C LYS A 156 18.83 -18.15 34.00
N LYS A 157 17.57 -18.52 34.21
CA LYS A 157 16.72 -19.22 33.24
C LYS A 157 15.78 -18.24 32.55
N LYS A 158 15.26 -18.62 31.38
CA LYS A 158 14.32 -17.79 30.60
C LYS A 158 13.00 -17.49 31.34
N THR A 159 12.63 -18.33 32.29
CA THR A 159 11.44 -18.18 33.14
C THR A 159 11.67 -17.28 34.36
N ASP A 160 12.91 -16.88 34.63
CA ASP A 160 13.22 -16.09 35.81
C ASP A 160 12.75 -14.64 35.62
N PRO A 161 12.31 -13.97 36.69
CA PRO A 161 11.91 -12.58 36.60
C PRO A 161 13.09 -11.68 36.21
N PRO A 162 12.83 -10.59 35.46
CA PRO A 162 13.85 -9.60 35.11
C PRO A 162 14.50 -9.01 36.37
N CYS A 163 15.74 -8.54 36.25
CA CYS A 163 16.44 -7.91 37.37
C CYS A 163 15.67 -6.69 37.87
N GLU A 164 15.62 -6.48 39.19
CA GLU A 164 14.93 -5.34 39.82
C GLU A 164 15.43 -3.97 39.30
N SER A 165 16.71 -3.90 38.90
CA SER A 165 17.33 -2.70 38.33
C SER A 165 17.06 -2.51 36.83
N TYR A 166 16.38 -3.44 36.17
CA TYR A 166 16.03 -3.33 34.76
C TYR A 166 14.95 -2.27 34.57
N LYS A 167 15.38 -1.02 34.41
CA LYS A 167 14.52 0.04 33.92
C LYS A 167 14.44 -0.08 32.41
N LEU A 168 13.28 -0.50 31.91
CA LEU A 168 12.96 -0.43 30.49
C LEU A 168 13.20 1.03 30.05
N LYS A 169 14.25 1.29 29.27
CA LYS A 169 14.38 2.56 28.55
C LYS A 169 13.27 2.57 27.49
N LEU A 170 12.09 3.02 27.89
CA LEU A 170 11.08 3.43 26.94
C LEU A 170 11.72 4.51 26.05
N PRO A 171 11.62 4.42 24.72
CA PRO A 171 11.94 5.56 23.88
C PRO A 171 11.12 6.73 24.40
N SER A 172 11.76 7.88 24.64
CA SER A 172 11.13 9.07 25.19
C SER A 172 9.81 9.35 24.46
N ILE A 173 8.70 8.99 25.12
CA ILE A 173 7.35 9.23 24.61
C ILE A 173 7.12 10.74 24.76
N ILE A 174 6.87 11.43 23.65
CA ILE A 174 6.12 12.67 23.66
C ILE A 174 4.73 12.31 24.19
N ILE A 175 4.52 12.70 25.46
CA ILE A 175 3.29 12.90 26.21
C ILE A 175 2.11 11.99 25.83
N ALA A 176 1.82 11.07 26.75
CA ALA A 176 0.60 10.30 26.81
C ALA A 176 -0.63 11.21 26.96
N VAL A 177 -1.61 11.07 26.08
CA VAL A 177 -3.02 11.27 26.45
C VAL A 177 -3.57 9.89 26.80
N SER A 178 -3.97 9.75 28.05
CA SER A 178 -4.55 8.56 28.63
C SER A 178 -5.94 8.32 28.07
N LEU A 179 -6.14 7.23 27.33
CA LEU A 179 -7.45 6.63 27.12
C LEU A 179 -7.34 5.14 27.42
N ASN A 180 -7.76 4.80 28.63
CA ASN A 180 -8.13 3.45 29.01
C ASN A 180 -9.40 3.07 28.26
N GLU A 181 -9.26 2.48 27.08
CA GLU A 181 -10.30 1.61 26.51
C GLU A 181 -9.65 0.29 26.12
N LYS A 182 -10.20 -0.81 26.62
CA LYS A 182 -9.89 -2.16 26.13
C LYS A 182 -10.35 -2.21 24.67
N ILE A 183 -9.43 -1.99 23.75
CA ILE A 183 -9.69 -2.17 22.33
C ILE A 183 -9.66 -3.68 22.05
N ASP A 184 -10.85 -4.27 21.98
CA ASP A 184 -11.03 -5.55 21.31
C ASP A 184 -10.56 -5.41 19.86
N ILE A 185 -9.59 -6.25 19.49
CA ILE A 185 -9.04 -6.32 18.14
C ILE A 185 -10.15 -6.92 17.26
N PRO A 186 -10.70 -6.19 16.27
CA PRO A 186 -11.77 -6.71 15.45
C PRO A 186 -11.27 -7.89 14.60
N ASP A 187 -12.03 -8.99 14.62
CA ASP A 187 -11.85 -10.13 13.73
C ASP A 187 -11.95 -9.67 12.26
N PRO A 188 -10.93 -9.90 11.41
CA PRO A 188 -10.92 -9.45 10.00
C PRO A 188 -11.86 -10.27 9.08
N SER A 189 -12.96 -10.81 9.62
CA SER A 189 -13.91 -11.66 8.91
C SER A 189 -15.12 -10.91 8.34
N SER A 190 -15.46 -9.70 8.80
CA SER A 190 -16.57 -8.93 8.24
C SER A 190 -16.10 -7.77 7.36
N GLU A 191 -16.67 -7.73 6.16
CA GLU A 191 -16.75 -6.59 5.25
C GLU A 191 -15.44 -6.10 4.63
N ASN A 192 -15.14 -6.61 3.44
CA ASN A 192 -14.64 -5.77 2.37
C ASN A 192 -15.29 -6.23 1.07
N LYS A 193 -16.19 -5.40 0.55
CA LYS A 193 -16.53 -5.38 -0.88
C LYS A 193 -15.23 -5.01 -1.60
N GLU A 194 -14.56 -6.03 -2.14
CA GLU A 194 -13.40 -5.88 -3.00
C GLU A 194 -13.91 -5.73 -4.44
N GLU A 195 -13.77 -4.55 -5.03
CA GLU A 195 -13.55 -4.29 -6.46
C GLU A 195 -13.37 -2.75 -6.63
N GLU A 196 -12.55 -2.30 -7.59
CA GLU A 196 -12.41 -0.91 -8.11
C GLU A 196 -11.41 0.14 -7.53
N PHE A 197 -10.70 -0.05 -6.41
CA PHE A 197 -9.95 1.06 -5.76
C PHE A 197 -8.90 1.86 -6.57
N GLY A 198 -8.36 1.34 -7.67
CA GLY A 198 -7.43 2.07 -8.56
C GLY A 198 -8.12 2.93 -9.63
N ASN A 199 -9.24 2.43 -10.17
CA ASN A 199 -10.10 3.20 -11.08
C ASN A 199 -10.96 4.19 -10.30
N ASP A 200 -11.38 3.85 -9.08
CA ASP A 200 -12.26 4.69 -8.26
C ASP A 200 -11.67 6.02 -7.88
N GLN A 201 -10.38 6.07 -7.51
CA GLN A 201 -9.76 7.33 -7.12
C GLN A 201 -9.60 8.26 -8.32
N MET A 202 -9.19 7.71 -9.47
CA MET A 202 -9.05 8.50 -10.68
C MET A 202 -10.42 8.95 -11.20
N SER A 203 -11.42 8.06 -11.18
CA SER A 203 -12.81 8.39 -11.50
C SER A 203 -13.35 9.46 -10.55
N CYS A 204 -13.09 9.34 -9.25
CA CYS A 204 -13.50 10.32 -8.24
C CYS A 204 -12.87 11.70 -8.49
N ILE A 205 -11.58 11.77 -8.85
CA ILE A 205 -10.91 13.03 -9.21
C ILE A 205 -11.55 13.64 -10.47
N ILE A 206 -11.78 12.82 -11.50
CA ILE A 206 -12.46 13.22 -12.74
C ILE A 206 -13.86 13.77 -12.43
N ASP A 207 -14.64 13.06 -11.62
CA ASP A 207 -16.00 13.43 -11.21
C ASP A 207 -16.01 14.73 -10.40
N LEU A 208 -15.04 14.93 -9.51
CA LEU A 208 -14.89 16.17 -8.74
C LEU A 208 -14.61 17.37 -9.65
N LEU A 209 -13.77 17.20 -10.67
CA LEU A 209 -13.48 18.27 -11.64
C LEU A 209 -14.68 18.55 -12.55
N ILE A 210 -15.41 17.51 -12.98
CA ILE A 210 -16.66 17.66 -13.74
C ILE A 210 -17.73 18.37 -12.90
N ALA A 211 -17.88 17.98 -11.63
CA ALA A 211 -18.82 18.59 -10.70
C ALA A 211 -18.49 20.07 -10.47
N ARG A 212 -17.19 20.40 -10.28
CA ARG A 212 -16.71 21.79 -10.19
C ARG A 212 -17.12 22.60 -11.42
N MET A 213 -16.91 22.07 -12.62
CA MET A 213 -17.31 22.74 -13.87
C MET A 213 -18.84 22.94 -13.95
N LYS A 214 -19.64 21.95 -13.51
CA LYS A 214 -21.11 22.00 -13.56
C LYS A 214 -21.73 22.98 -12.54
N GLN A 215 -21.06 23.23 -11.42
CA GLN A 215 -21.51 24.18 -10.40
C GLN A 215 -21.42 25.64 -10.86
N GLU A 216 -20.55 25.93 -11.83
CA GLU A 216 -20.39 27.26 -12.39
C GLU A 216 -21.49 27.59 -13.41
N ALA A 217 -21.93 28.86 -13.44
CA ALA A 217 -22.99 29.31 -14.33
C ALA A 217 -22.65 29.01 -15.81
N PRO A 218 -23.63 28.57 -16.63
CA PRO A 218 -23.43 28.38 -18.06
C PRO A 218 -22.85 29.63 -18.73
N LYS A 219 -21.87 29.46 -19.64
CA LYS A 219 -21.17 30.53 -20.35
C LYS A 219 -20.40 31.53 -19.47
N SER A 220 -20.21 31.24 -18.18
CA SER A 220 -19.35 32.07 -17.34
C SER A 220 -17.87 31.83 -17.64
N LYS A 221 -17.04 32.88 -17.50
CA LYS A 221 -15.58 32.76 -17.60
C LYS A 221 -15.01 31.72 -16.63
N LYS A 222 -15.59 31.61 -15.43
CA LYS A 222 -15.18 30.61 -14.42
C LYS A 222 -15.43 29.18 -14.91
N ARG A 223 -16.58 28.92 -15.55
CA ARG A 223 -16.88 27.63 -16.14
C ARG A 223 -15.92 27.27 -17.28
N GLU A 224 -15.56 28.25 -18.12
CA GLU A 224 -14.56 28.05 -19.18
C GLU A 224 -13.18 27.69 -18.60
N VAL A 225 -12.75 28.37 -17.54
CA VAL A 225 -11.51 28.04 -16.81
C VAL A 225 -11.59 26.63 -16.22
N CYS A 226 -12.68 26.27 -15.55
CA CYS A 226 -12.85 24.93 -14.98
C CYS A 226 -12.87 23.83 -16.06
N LYS A 227 -13.52 24.09 -17.20
CA LYS A 227 -13.52 23.19 -18.35
C LYS A 227 -12.11 22.98 -18.89
N ARG A 228 -11.36 24.07 -19.10
CA ARG A 228 -9.97 24.01 -19.54
C ARG A 228 -9.10 23.23 -18.55
N GLN A 229 -9.25 23.48 -17.25
CA GLN A 229 -8.53 22.76 -16.20
C GLN A 229 -8.82 21.25 -16.24
N TYR A 230 -10.08 20.86 -16.42
CA TYR A 230 -10.46 19.46 -16.62
C TYR A 230 -9.80 18.84 -17.86
N GLU A 231 -9.90 19.50 -19.03
CA GLU A 231 -9.31 19.00 -20.27
C GLU A 231 -7.78 18.88 -20.17
N LEU A 232 -7.14 19.85 -19.51
CA LEU A 232 -5.71 19.86 -19.24
C LEU A 232 -5.30 18.72 -18.31
N PHE A 233 -6.09 18.44 -17.27
CA PHE A 233 -5.86 17.31 -16.37
C PHE A 233 -5.93 15.97 -17.12
N VAL A 234 -6.97 15.76 -17.92
CA VAL A 234 -7.12 14.53 -18.72
C VAL A 234 -5.97 14.35 -19.71
N ALA A 235 -5.58 15.43 -20.40
CA ALA A 235 -4.43 15.40 -21.30
C ALA A 235 -3.12 15.10 -20.55
N PHE A 236 -2.94 15.66 -19.36
CA PHE A 236 -1.78 15.39 -18.52
C PHE A 236 -1.71 13.91 -18.10
N LEU A 237 -2.83 13.29 -17.75
CA LEU A 237 -2.89 11.86 -17.45
C LEU A 237 -2.52 10.99 -18.66
N HIS A 238 -3.02 11.34 -19.84
CA HIS A 238 -2.65 10.64 -21.07
C HIS A 238 -1.15 10.75 -21.35
N GLU A 239 -0.55 11.92 -21.15
CA GLU A 239 0.90 12.08 -21.33
C GLU A 239 1.69 11.24 -20.31
N LEU A 240 1.18 11.11 -19.08
CA LEU A 240 1.79 10.24 -18.07
C LEU A 240 1.67 8.74 -18.41
N SER A 241 0.58 8.31 -19.04
CA SER A 241 0.40 6.90 -19.40
C SER A 241 1.30 6.43 -20.55
N GLU A 242 1.82 7.37 -21.36
CA GLU A 242 2.76 7.08 -22.44
C GLU A 242 4.22 6.97 -21.95
N ILE A 243 4.49 7.29 -20.68
CA ILE A 243 5.83 7.15 -20.09
C ILE A 243 6.05 5.67 -19.73
N GLU A 244 7.10 5.06 -20.29
CA GLU A 244 7.42 3.66 -19.99
C GLU A 244 7.70 3.45 -18.48
N PRO A 245 7.13 2.39 -17.87
CA PRO A 245 7.22 2.14 -16.42
C PRO A 245 8.62 1.78 -15.91
N GLU A 246 9.63 1.68 -16.79
CA GLU A 246 11.02 1.43 -16.42
C GLU A 246 11.80 2.72 -16.09
N ALA A 247 11.22 3.89 -16.34
CA ALA A 247 11.81 5.18 -15.96
C ALA A 247 11.77 5.37 -14.44
N ASP A 248 12.93 5.68 -13.83
CA ASP A 248 13.03 6.03 -12.41
C ASP A 248 12.16 7.27 -12.13
N LEU A 249 11.62 7.42 -10.91
CA LEU A 249 10.76 8.56 -10.54
C LEU A 249 11.47 9.91 -10.80
N LYS A 250 12.80 9.91 -10.71
CA LYS A 250 13.66 11.05 -11.10
C LYS A 250 13.54 11.42 -12.58
N ASP A 251 13.43 10.44 -13.46
CA ASP A 251 13.26 10.67 -14.90
C ASP A 251 11.86 11.19 -15.21
N MET A 252 10.82 10.71 -14.51
CA MET A 252 9.47 11.29 -14.62
C MET A 252 9.44 12.77 -14.19
N ILE A 253 10.14 13.12 -13.09
CA ILE A 253 10.24 14.50 -12.62
C ILE A 253 11.00 15.38 -13.63
N LYS A 254 12.05 14.84 -14.27
CA LYS A 254 12.82 15.55 -15.28
C LYS A 254 11.99 15.83 -16.54
N GLN A 255 11.17 14.87 -16.95
CA GLN A 255 10.25 15.00 -18.11
C GLN A 255 9.07 15.95 -17.85
N ARG A 256 8.83 16.36 -16.59
CA ARG A 256 7.75 17.29 -16.24
C ARG A 256 7.84 18.63 -16.98
N ALA A 257 9.05 19.13 -17.22
CA ALA A 257 9.25 20.37 -17.96
C ALA A 257 8.80 20.22 -19.42
N ASP A 258 9.16 19.10 -20.04
CA ASP A 258 8.79 18.79 -21.43
C ASP A 258 7.29 18.56 -21.59
N MET A 259 6.64 17.92 -20.59
CA MET A 259 5.19 17.74 -20.56
C MET A 259 4.43 19.07 -20.49
N ILE A 260 4.86 20.01 -19.65
CA ILE A 260 4.23 21.34 -19.55
C ILE A 260 4.32 22.08 -20.90
N LYS A 261 5.48 22.01 -21.55
CA LYS A 261 5.70 22.61 -22.87
C LYS A 261 4.82 21.95 -23.94
N LYS A 262 4.72 20.61 -23.95
CA LYS A 262 3.86 19.85 -24.87
C LYS A 262 2.38 20.19 -24.68
N LEU A 263 1.90 20.30 -23.44
CA LEU A 263 0.53 20.70 -23.14
C LEU A 263 0.26 22.16 -23.54
N ALA A 264 1.20 23.07 -23.26
CA ALA A 264 1.09 24.47 -23.68
C ALA A 264 0.93 24.60 -25.20
N GLN A 265 1.72 23.86 -25.98
CA GLN A 265 1.59 23.79 -27.43
C GLN A 265 0.25 23.18 -27.88
N LYS A 266 -0.15 22.05 -27.31
CA LYS A 266 -1.40 21.33 -27.66
C LYS A 266 -2.63 22.22 -27.48
N PHE A 267 -2.68 22.97 -26.40
CA PHE A 267 -3.82 23.82 -26.06
C PHE A 267 -3.67 25.28 -26.54
N LYS A 268 -2.55 25.64 -27.19
CA LYS A 268 -2.23 27.01 -27.64
C LYS A 268 -2.28 28.04 -26.50
N PHE A 269 -1.75 27.65 -25.34
CA PHE A 269 -1.60 28.53 -24.17
C PHE A 269 -0.12 28.76 -23.86
N ASP A 270 0.15 29.78 -23.06
CA ASP A 270 1.47 29.97 -22.47
C ASP A 270 1.72 28.95 -21.35
N GLU A 271 2.97 28.50 -21.21
CA GLU A 271 3.37 27.56 -20.15
C GLU A 271 3.01 28.05 -18.75
N LYS A 272 2.97 29.38 -18.55
CA LYS A 272 2.60 29.99 -17.27
C LYS A 272 1.12 29.76 -16.94
N THR A 273 0.22 29.79 -17.93
CA THR A 273 -1.20 29.44 -17.73
C THR A 273 -1.36 27.96 -17.42
N VAL A 274 -0.65 27.08 -18.14
CA VAL A 274 -0.66 25.63 -17.85
C VAL A 274 -0.20 25.35 -16.42
N ARG A 275 0.89 25.97 -15.97
CA ARG A 275 1.39 25.83 -14.59
C ARG A 275 0.38 26.33 -13.56
N ARG A 276 -0.26 27.47 -13.81
CA ARG A 276 -1.29 28.02 -12.94
C ARG A 276 -2.49 27.07 -12.84
N ASP A 277 -2.99 26.59 -13.96
CA ASP A 277 -4.13 25.66 -13.98
C ASP A 277 -3.82 24.35 -13.25
N ILE A 278 -2.62 23.78 -13.42
CA ILE A 278 -2.18 22.59 -12.67
C ILE A 278 -2.15 22.88 -11.16
N GLN A 279 -1.66 24.06 -10.78
CA GLN A 279 -1.62 24.46 -9.37
C GLN A 279 -3.04 24.64 -8.80
N ASP A 280 -3.93 25.29 -9.52
CA ASP A 280 -5.33 25.49 -9.12
C ASP A 280 -6.08 24.14 -8.98
N ILE A 281 -5.82 23.19 -9.87
CA ILE A 281 -6.35 21.82 -9.78
C ILE A 281 -5.83 21.14 -8.51
N ARG A 282 -4.52 21.23 -8.25
CA ARG A 282 -3.90 20.62 -7.07
C ARG A 282 -4.46 21.19 -5.78
N GLU A 283 -4.66 22.50 -5.70
CA GLU A 283 -5.23 23.17 -4.53
C GLU A 283 -6.69 22.75 -4.32
N PHE A 284 -7.49 22.73 -5.38
CA PHE A 284 -8.87 22.27 -5.35
C PHE A 284 -8.98 20.82 -4.87
N LEU A 285 -8.18 19.91 -5.42
CA LEU A 285 -8.19 18.49 -5.04
C LEU A 285 -7.71 18.31 -3.59
N LYS A 286 -6.69 19.06 -3.16
CA LYS A 286 -6.24 19.06 -1.75
C LYS A 286 -7.37 19.45 -0.80
N GLU A 287 -8.14 20.48 -1.13
CA GLU A 287 -9.31 20.90 -0.34
C GLU A 287 -10.40 19.81 -0.36
N LYS A 288 -10.85 19.37 -1.55
CA LYS A 288 -12.01 18.47 -1.67
C LYS A 288 -11.73 17.04 -1.22
N MET A 289 -10.56 16.48 -1.51
CA MET A 289 -10.21 15.15 -1.00
C MET A 289 -10.07 15.14 0.52
N SER A 290 -9.59 16.23 1.13
CA SER A 290 -9.56 16.34 2.60
C SER A 290 -10.97 16.30 3.21
N LEU A 291 -11.98 16.82 2.50
CA LEU A 291 -13.38 16.76 2.92
C LEU A 291 -14.00 15.38 2.69
N CYS A 292 -13.66 14.70 1.59
CA CYS A 292 -14.08 13.33 1.33
C CYS A 292 -13.52 12.34 2.36
N LEU A 293 -12.25 12.48 2.73
CA LEU A 293 -11.61 11.66 3.77
C LEU A 293 -12.22 11.92 5.15
N LYS A 294 -12.60 13.17 5.46
CA LYS A 294 -13.31 13.50 6.70
C LYS A 294 -14.74 12.95 6.72
N LYS A 295 -15.50 13.05 5.63
CA LYS A 295 -16.88 12.54 5.56
C LYS A 295 -16.97 11.01 5.56
N GLY A 296 -16.03 10.31 4.92
CA GLY A 296 -15.93 8.86 4.96
C GLY A 296 -15.60 8.31 6.37
N PHE A 297 -15.01 9.14 7.24
CA PHE A 297 -14.73 8.82 8.63
C PHE A 297 -16.00 8.88 9.51
N PHE A 298 -16.89 9.86 9.28
CA PHE A 298 -18.13 10.02 10.06
C PHE A 298 -19.24 9.04 9.66
N TYR A 299 -19.36 8.67 8.38
CA TYR A 299 -20.38 7.71 7.93
C TYR A 299 -20.15 6.28 8.45
N ARG A 300 -18.93 5.92 8.90
CA ARG A 300 -18.64 4.61 9.50
C ARG A 300 -18.84 4.54 11.01
N GLN A 301 -19.14 5.65 11.68
CA GLN A 301 -19.37 5.68 13.14
C GLN A 301 -20.85 5.83 13.53
N GLY A 302 -21.77 5.94 12.55
CA GLY A 302 -23.18 6.25 12.80
C GLY A 302 -24.21 5.25 12.24
N GLY A 303 -23.83 4.00 11.99
CA GLY A 303 -24.78 2.93 11.66
C GLY A 303 -25.02 2.04 12.88
N ASP A 304 -26.29 1.77 13.19
CA ASP A 304 -26.82 0.96 14.30
C ASP A 304 -26.85 1.61 15.69
N LYS A 305 -27.65 2.68 15.78
CA LYS A 305 -28.60 2.82 16.89
C LYS A 305 -29.92 3.31 16.28
N ASP A 306 -30.80 2.37 15.99
CA ASP A 306 -32.26 2.48 15.89
C ASP A 306 -32.78 1.47 14.85
N GLU A 307 -32.91 0.21 15.29
CA GLU A 307 -34.04 -0.72 15.02
C GLU A 307 -33.84 -2.03 15.79
#